data_AF-A0A7V8W6E3-F1
#
_entry.id   AF-A0A7V8W6E3-F1
#
_cell.length_a   1.000
_cell.length_b   1.000
_cell.length_c   1.000
_cell.angle_alpha   90.00
_cell.angle_beta   90.00
_cell.angle_gamma   90.00
#
_symmetry.space_group_name_H-M   'P 1'
#
loop_
_entity.id
_entity.type
_entity.pdbx_description
1 polymer ?
#
loop_
_entity_poly.entity_id
_entity_poly.type
_entity_poly.pdbx_seq_one_letter_code
_entity_poly.pdbx_strand_id
1 'polypeptide(L)'
;PGGLHDLLGVQQDASGLMMTKAVSVKQAATVFPSYTYPAWTSLFTGVFPGTHGITGNSLFFRRREVARYYAEFHIDAVKVQLEKDFLGGDISDQVKTLYEYVDQGGGQSLVVHHMIMRGSGKGARPADFDTLWNYQRNRSHAVDENALWEAVKSLKDFNGDVRPNAPLQLPTVMTIYFSGLDHAEHLSPETPEMARLEYLKQLDDLIAKFMAGDSQISRTHFDTPASEPGMADTMSWRGLQGEQVMERTLFVLVSDHGHTQTKWTDALGIEDLKVIFDELSAKSERTYTLETPTFVIEESWFSKVRALFGFLHNGSISPRTNVIAALNGGALGLYVKPYEGQWKDNPVYDRDIVPILHHLLLTLHKNGQGPEAVLYKDGTRYMFVPYHYDGTTIDLLPAVNLEESPLNAAEYPMAQRRLNGLASRVSTGPQSAPDVVLLADRHKGLTYSNKQDWRVVEPLNVEKHRHFHSDHGHLNASDSLVPIIFWVGGYEGRDPLGTICEASIVDVTPTILDALGLLPLFDITMQPYLEETKGTSLKPLLDVILNHAASPVANDVRLCPARIEKRPDGLAAGRR
;
A
#
# COMPACT_ATOMS: atom_id res chain seq x y z
N PRO A 1 -10.23 21.22 -18.57
CA PRO A 1 -9.95 22.43 -17.75
C PRO A 1 -9.92 22.07 -16.27
N GLY A 2 -8.73 22.07 -15.66
CA GLY A 2 -8.55 21.87 -14.22
C GLY A 2 -8.28 20.43 -13.78
N GLY A 3 -8.28 19.46 -14.70
CA GLY A 3 -7.83 18.09 -14.42
C GLY A 3 -6.31 18.00 -14.25
N LEU A 4 -5.81 16.83 -13.87
CA LEU A 4 -4.38 16.49 -13.72
C LEU A 4 -3.57 16.92 -14.94
N HIS A 5 -4.04 16.70 -16.16
CA HIS A 5 -3.33 17.11 -17.37
C HIS A 5 -3.01 18.62 -17.38
N ASP A 6 -3.99 19.44 -17.01
CA ASP A 6 -3.84 20.90 -16.98
C ASP A 6 -3.02 21.36 -15.76
N LEU A 7 -3.22 20.72 -14.60
CA LEU A 7 -2.51 21.03 -13.36
C LEU A 7 -1.01 20.72 -13.46
N LEU A 8 -0.66 19.60 -14.09
CA LEU A 8 0.73 19.15 -14.25
C LEU A 8 1.42 19.80 -15.47
N GLY A 9 0.65 20.50 -16.33
CA GLY A 9 1.15 21.07 -17.57
C GLY A 9 1.67 19.97 -18.50
N VAL A 10 0.90 18.90 -18.68
CA VAL A 10 1.30 17.75 -19.49
C VAL A 10 1.39 18.16 -20.95
N GLN A 11 2.56 17.97 -21.54
CA GLN A 11 2.80 18.09 -22.97
C GLN A 11 3.28 16.75 -23.50
N GLN A 12 2.70 16.31 -24.62
CA GLN A 12 3.06 15.07 -25.29
C GLN A 12 3.49 15.36 -26.73
N ASP A 13 4.63 14.82 -27.14
CA ASP A 13 5.11 14.88 -28.51
C ASP A 13 5.62 13.49 -28.97
N ALA A 14 6.22 13.42 -30.17
CA ALA A 14 6.73 12.16 -30.72
C ALA A 14 7.86 11.51 -29.89
N SER A 15 8.48 12.27 -29.01
CA SER A 15 9.66 11.90 -28.25
C SER A 15 9.33 11.56 -26.78
N GLY A 16 8.11 11.84 -26.30
CA GLY A 16 7.64 11.42 -24.98
C GLY A 16 6.66 12.38 -24.32
N LEU A 17 6.50 12.20 -23.00
CA LEU A 17 5.69 13.05 -22.13
C LEU A 17 6.60 13.98 -21.31
N MET A 18 6.19 15.23 -21.17
CA MET A 18 6.86 16.25 -20.37
C MET A 18 5.83 16.93 -19.45
N MET A 19 6.28 17.40 -18.29
CA MET A 19 5.48 18.19 -17.36
C MET A 19 6.11 19.57 -17.24
N THR A 20 5.33 20.62 -17.45
CA THR A 20 5.83 22.01 -17.33
C THR A 20 5.44 22.66 -16.01
N LYS A 21 4.56 22.04 -15.22
CA LYS A 21 4.11 22.58 -13.93
C LYS A 21 4.40 21.69 -12.73
N ALA A 22 4.89 20.48 -12.95
CA ALA A 22 5.15 19.50 -11.92
C ALA A 22 6.51 18.81 -12.07
N VAL A 23 7.07 18.39 -10.94
CA VAL A 23 8.25 17.53 -10.86
C VAL A 23 7.79 16.10 -10.61
N SER A 24 8.20 15.17 -11.46
CA SER A 24 7.90 13.75 -11.29
C SER A 24 9.17 12.95 -10.99
N VAL A 25 8.97 11.81 -10.34
CA VAL A 25 10.00 10.78 -10.18
C VAL A 25 9.85 9.74 -11.28
N LYS A 26 10.91 9.50 -12.07
CA LYS A 26 10.90 8.56 -13.20
C LYS A 26 10.76 7.10 -12.75
N GLN A 27 11.47 6.71 -11.69
CA GLN A 27 11.41 5.39 -11.07
C GLN A 27 11.05 5.53 -9.59
N ALA A 28 9.83 5.97 -9.33
CA ALA A 28 9.30 5.96 -7.96
C ALA A 28 8.85 4.55 -7.58
N ALA A 29 9.32 4.05 -6.42
CA ALA A 29 8.97 2.72 -5.93
C ALA A 29 8.28 2.77 -4.55
N THR A 30 7.26 1.93 -4.37
CA THR A 30 6.68 1.67 -3.04
C THR A 30 7.60 0.80 -2.18
N VAL A 31 7.19 0.48 -0.96
CA VAL A 31 7.87 -0.46 -0.05
C VAL A 31 7.55 -1.91 -0.39
N PHE A 32 8.16 -2.87 0.31
CA PHE A 32 7.83 -4.29 0.18
C PHE A 32 7.21 -4.81 1.50
N PRO A 33 6.11 -5.59 1.44
CA PRO A 33 5.31 -5.91 0.25
C PRO A 33 4.61 -4.68 -0.33
N SER A 34 4.39 -4.68 -1.65
CA SER A 34 3.70 -3.60 -2.39
C SER A 34 2.19 -3.64 -2.12
N TYR A 35 1.79 -3.29 -0.91
CA TYR A 35 0.42 -3.48 -0.43
C TYR A 35 -0.04 -2.26 0.38
N THR A 36 -1.35 -2.04 0.40
CA THR A 36 -2.01 -0.83 0.93
C THR A 36 -1.50 -0.36 2.29
N TYR A 37 -1.60 -1.18 3.35
CA TYR A 37 -1.23 -0.73 4.70
C TYR A 37 0.28 -0.56 4.94
N PRO A 38 1.17 -1.48 4.52
CA PRO A 38 2.61 -1.22 4.64
C PRO A 38 3.00 0.04 3.87
N ALA A 39 2.49 0.22 2.64
CA ALA A 39 2.81 1.39 1.83
C ALA A 39 2.30 2.70 2.43
N TRP A 40 1.02 2.80 2.78
CA TRP A 40 0.49 4.03 3.39
C TRP A 40 1.16 4.33 4.72
N THR A 41 1.38 3.32 5.57
CA THR A 41 2.09 3.56 6.84
C THR A 41 3.50 4.07 6.56
N SER A 42 4.22 3.50 5.59
CA SER A 42 5.56 3.95 5.18
C SER A 42 5.55 5.39 4.64
N LEU A 43 4.58 5.72 3.80
CA LEU A 43 4.43 7.06 3.25
C LEU A 43 4.23 8.09 4.36
N PHE A 44 3.32 7.84 5.30
CA PHE A 44 2.96 8.78 6.37
C PHE A 44 3.91 8.78 7.56
N THR A 45 4.86 7.85 7.64
CA THR A 45 5.87 7.83 8.71
C THR A 45 7.26 8.18 8.20
N GLY A 46 7.50 8.10 6.90
CA GLY A 46 8.80 8.32 6.29
C GLY A 46 9.82 7.22 6.59
N VAL A 47 9.37 6.03 6.99
CA VAL A 47 10.24 4.87 7.30
C VAL A 47 9.70 3.59 6.69
N PHE A 48 10.54 2.58 6.52
CA PHE A 48 10.15 1.30 5.93
C PHE A 48 9.36 0.39 6.90
N PRO A 49 8.69 -0.67 6.39
CA PRO A 49 7.82 -1.55 7.17
C PRO A 49 8.41 -2.17 8.45
N GLY A 50 9.67 -2.56 8.42
CA GLY A 50 10.35 -3.13 9.59
C GLY A 50 10.55 -2.13 10.73
N THR A 51 10.52 -0.83 10.44
CA THR A 51 10.67 0.24 11.42
C THR A 51 9.34 0.60 12.06
N HIS A 52 8.29 0.83 11.27
CA HIS A 52 6.98 1.18 11.81
C HIS A 52 6.14 -0.02 12.26
N GLY A 53 6.44 -1.24 11.78
CA GLY A 53 5.84 -2.50 12.24
C GLY A 53 4.66 -3.03 11.44
N ILE A 54 4.23 -2.33 10.39
CA ILE A 54 3.14 -2.79 9.52
C ILE A 54 3.78 -3.40 8.27
N THR A 55 4.04 -4.71 8.30
CA THR A 55 4.83 -5.47 7.31
C THR A 55 3.99 -6.19 6.26
N GLY A 56 2.68 -5.96 6.25
CA GLY A 56 1.72 -6.57 5.33
C GLY A 56 0.31 -6.11 5.66
N ASN A 57 -0.66 -6.47 4.82
CA ASN A 57 -2.07 -6.39 5.20
C ASN A 57 -2.45 -7.56 6.11
N SER A 58 -1.79 -8.70 5.91
CA SER A 58 -1.76 -9.81 6.86
C SER A 58 -0.37 -9.90 7.47
N LEU A 59 -0.30 -9.92 8.80
CA LEU A 59 0.97 -9.94 9.54
C LEU A 59 0.82 -10.56 10.92
N PHE A 60 1.95 -10.86 11.56
CA PHE A 60 1.98 -11.37 12.92
C PHE A 60 2.99 -10.62 13.79
N PHE A 61 2.52 -10.06 14.91
CA PHE A 61 3.35 -9.44 15.91
C PHE A 61 3.89 -10.48 16.90
N ARG A 62 5.09 -11.01 16.63
CA ARG A 62 5.75 -12.06 17.42
C ARG A 62 5.75 -11.84 18.93
N ARG A 63 6.02 -10.62 19.39
CA ARG A 63 6.09 -10.29 20.83
C ARG A 63 4.74 -10.23 21.53
N ARG A 64 3.74 -9.82 20.77
CA ARG A 64 2.36 -9.66 21.25
C ARG A 64 1.58 -10.95 21.10
N GLU A 65 2.08 -11.88 20.28
CA GLU A 65 1.40 -13.10 19.86
C GLU A 65 0.03 -12.80 19.24
N VAL A 66 0.01 -11.75 18.40
CA VAL A 66 -1.20 -11.23 17.76
C VAL A 66 -1.05 -11.29 16.25
N ALA A 67 -1.97 -11.99 15.59
CA ALA A 67 -2.14 -11.94 14.14
C ALA A 67 -3.11 -10.81 13.76
N ARG A 68 -2.85 -10.17 12.61
CA ARG A 68 -3.67 -9.10 12.04
C ARG A 68 -3.96 -9.40 10.59
N TYR A 69 -5.19 -9.07 10.20
CA TYR A 69 -5.68 -9.23 8.82
C TYR A 69 -6.50 -7.99 8.45
N TYR A 70 -5.82 -6.92 8.06
CA TYR A 70 -6.44 -5.62 7.78
C TYR A 70 -7.14 -5.53 6.42
N ALA A 71 -6.99 -6.57 5.57
CA ALA A 71 -7.68 -6.69 4.30
C ALA A 71 -8.86 -7.66 4.38
N GLU A 72 -9.68 -7.64 3.33
CA GLU A 72 -10.77 -8.59 3.11
C GLU A 72 -11.89 -8.52 4.18
N PHE A 73 -12.76 -9.53 4.24
CA PHE A 73 -13.92 -9.56 5.16
C PHE A 73 -13.55 -9.90 6.61
N HIS A 74 -12.29 -9.71 7.01
CA HIS A 74 -11.86 -9.93 8.37
C HIS A 74 -12.33 -8.79 9.28
N ILE A 75 -12.51 -9.09 10.57
CA ILE A 75 -12.97 -8.10 11.56
C ILE A 75 -11.99 -6.92 11.67
N ASP A 76 -10.69 -7.17 11.58
CA ASP A 76 -9.68 -6.11 11.65
C ASP A 76 -9.82 -5.13 10.46
N ALA A 77 -10.16 -5.59 9.26
CA ALA A 77 -10.41 -4.71 8.11
C ALA A 77 -11.59 -3.76 8.36
N VAL A 78 -12.67 -4.28 8.96
CA VAL A 78 -13.83 -3.47 9.36
C VAL A 78 -13.44 -2.49 10.48
N LYS A 79 -12.64 -2.92 11.46
CA LYS A 79 -12.15 -2.07 12.54
C LYS A 79 -11.25 -0.96 12.05
N VAL A 80 -10.32 -1.21 11.12
CA VAL A 80 -9.49 -0.15 10.54
C VAL A 80 -10.33 0.97 9.92
N GLN A 81 -11.49 0.62 9.34
CA GLN A 81 -12.42 1.57 8.73
C GLN A 81 -13.30 2.34 9.71
N LEU A 82 -13.71 1.70 10.81
CA LEU A 82 -14.71 2.25 11.74
C LEU A 82 -14.14 2.71 13.08
N GLU A 83 -13.16 1.99 13.61
CA GLU A 83 -12.49 2.33 14.86
C GLU A 83 -11.37 3.33 14.56
N LYS A 84 -11.54 4.55 15.09
CA LYS A 84 -10.53 5.59 14.97
C LYS A 84 -9.19 5.09 15.51
N ASP A 85 -8.15 5.24 14.69
CA ASP A 85 -6.75 4.92 15.02
C ASP A 85 -6.46 3.45 15.36
N PHE A 86 -7.33 2.49 14.98
CA PHE A 86 -7.05 1.05 15.23
C PHE A 86 -5.70 0.61 14.64
N LEU A 87 -5.46 0.92 13.37
CA LEU A 87 -4.15 0.68 12.73
C LEU A 87 -3.04 1.53 13.36
N GLY A 88 -3.37 2.76 13.78
CA GLY A 88 -2.43 3.67 14.44
C GLY A 88 -1.86 3.13 15.76
N GLY A 89 -2.65 2.34 16.50
CA GLY A 89 -2.22 1.65 17.71
C GLY A 89 -1.31 0.44 17.47
N ASP A 90 -1.22 -0.03 16.22
CA ASP A 90 -0.30 -1.10 15.82
C ASP A 90 1.00 -0.57 15.20
N ILE A 91 1.09 0.74 14.93
CA ILE A 91 2.34 1.44 14.57
C ILE A 91 3.24 1.57 15.81
N SER A 92 4.53 1.29 15.65
CA SER A 92 5.55 1.49 16.70
C SER A 92 5.46 2.88 17.35
N ASP A 93 5.37 2.94 18.68
CA ASP A 93 5.31 4.20 19.43
C ASP A 93 6.55 5.09 19.32
N GLN A 94 7.64 4.53 18.79
CA GLN A 94 8.88 5.26 18.51
C GLN A 94 8.85 5.99 17.15
N VAL A 95 7.84 5.70 16.33
CA VAL A 95 7.67 6.28 14.99
C VAL A 95 6.46 7.20 15.02
N LYS A 96 6.66 8.43 14.57
CA LYS A 96 5.58 9.41 14.43
C LYS A 96 5.06 9.43 13.01
N THR A 97 3.75 9.67 12.86
CA THR A 97 3.16 10.01 11.57
C THR A 97 3.42 11.47 11.21
N LEU A 98 3.23 11.81 9.94
CA LEU A 98 3.22 13.18 9.40
C LEU A 98 2.32 14.08 10.26
N TYR A 99 1.14 13.60 10.66
CA TYR A 99 0.18 14.39 11.41
C TYR A 99 0.65 14.67 12.84
N GLU A 100 1.34 13.74 13.49
CA GLU A 100 1.95 13.97 14.81
C GLU A 100 3.08 15.01 14.73
N TYR A 101 3.86 15.03 13.65
CA TYR A 101 4.86 16.09 13.44
C TYR A 101 4.21 17.45 13.18
N VAL A 102 3.13 17.49 12.38
CA VAL A 102 2.37 18.72 12.10
C VAL A 102 1.75 19.28 13.38
N ASP A 103 1.12 18.43 14.20
CA ASP A 103 0.56 18.82 15.51
C ASP A 103 1.65 19.34 16.46
N GLN A 104 2.80 18.66 16.51
CA GLN A 104 3.96 19.13 17.30
C GLN A 104 4.49 20.49 16.82
N GLY A 105 4.37 20.78 15.51
CA GLY A 105 4.67 22.08 14.92
C GLY A 105 3.59 23.15 15.13
N GLY A 106 2.48 22.82 15.81
CA GLY A 106 1.33 23.70 16.01
C GLY A 106 0.42 23.85 14.78
N GLY A 107 0.58 22.97 13.78
CA GLY A 107 -0.23 22.93 12.58
C GLY A 107 -1.52 22.12 12.75
N GLN A 108 -2.34 22.12 11.71
CA GLN A 108 -3.60 21.36 11.66
C GLN A 108 -3.58 20.37 10.50
N SER A 109 -4.15 19.19 10.73
CA SER A 109 -4.30 18.16 9.70
C SER A 109 -5.78 17.90 9.42
N LEU A 110 -6.13 17.67 8.15
CA LEU A 110 -7.46 17.19 7.72
C LEU A 110 -7.27 15.92 6.89
N VAL A 111 -7.90 14.83 7.29
CA VAL A 111 -7.65 13.50 6.71
C VAL A 111 -8.97 12.88 6.28
N VAL A 112 -9.17 12.77 4.97
CA VAL A 112 -10.44 12.32 4.37
C VAL A 112 -10.30 10.90 3.85
N HIS A 113 -11.09 10.00 4.44
CA HIS A 113 -11.23 8.58 4.11
C HIS A 113 -9.95 7.74 4.18
N HIS A 114 -8.82 8.32 4.62
CA HIS A 114 -7.55 7.61 4.72
C HIS A 114 -7.43 6.85 6.05
N MET A 115 -6.71 5.73 6.05
CA MET A 115 -6.69 4.81 7.20
C MET A 115 -5.61 5.10 8.25
N ILE A 116 -4.56 5.81 7.83
CA ILE A 116 -3.60 6.39 8.76
C ILE A 116 -4.18 7.73 9.20
N MET A 117 -4.66 7.80 10.45
CA MET A 117 -5.23 9.02 11.05
C MET A 117 -4.55 9.41 12.37
N ARG A 118 -3.62 8.59 12.90
CA ARG A 118 -2.90 8.84 14.15
C ARG A 118 -2.25 10.21 14.11
N GLY A 119 -2.56 11.07 15.08
CA GLY A 119 -2.07 12.45 15.16
C GLY A 119 -2.96 13.51 14.49
N SER A 120 -3.97 13.15 13.70
CA SER A 120 -4.83 14.13 13.00
C SER A 120 -5.87 14.82 13.88
N GLY A 121 -6.01 14.40 15.15
CA GLY A 121 -6.89 15.04 16.13
C GLY A 121 -8.36 15.07 15.69
N LYS A 122 -8.95 16.27 15.63
CA LYS A 122 -10.34 16.48 15.19
C LYS A 122 -10.50 16.56 13.66
N GLY A 123 -9.41 16.51 12.89
CA GLY A 123 -9.44 16.56 11.43
C GLY A 123 -9.64 15.22 10.74
N ALA A 124 -9.64 14.11 11.49
CA ALA A 124 -10.00 12.80 10.95
C ALA A 124 -11.45 12.79 10.43
N ARG A 125 -11.63 12.31 9.20
CA ARG A 125 -12.91 12.05 8.54
C ARG A 125 -12.89 10.61 8.01
N PRO A 126 -13.15 9.61 8.87
CA PRO A 126 -13.24 8.22 8.42
C PRO A 126 -14.37 8.06 7.40
N ALA A 127 -14.28 7.03 6.56
CA ALA A 127 -15.36 6.66 5.67
C ALA A 127 -16.61 6.33 6.50
N ASP A 128 -17.74 6.92 6.12
CA ASP A 128 -19.02 6.63 6.76
C ASP A 128 -19.64 5.32 6.25
N PHE A 129 -20.80 4.97 6.82
CA PHE A 129 -21.50 3.74 6.47
C PHE A 129 -21.85 3.66 4.98
N ASP A 130 -22.31 4.75 4.37
CA ASP A 130 -22.68 4.77 2.94
C ASP A 130 -21.48 4.44 2.06
N THR A 131 -20.34 5.07 2.36
CA THR A 131 -19.09 4.88 1.63
C THR A 131 -18.58 3.45 1.79
N LEU A 132 -18.56 2.94 3.01
CA LEU A 132 -18.14 1.56 3.29
C LEU A 132 -19.07 0.54 2.64
N TRP A 133 -20.37 0.82 2.62
CA TRP A 133 -21.34 -0.07 1.98
C TRP A 133 -21.22 -0.06 0.46
N ASN A 134 -20.99 1.10 -0.15
CA ASN A 134 -20.70 1.21 -1.58
C ASN A 134 -19.43 0.44 -1.96
N TYR A 135 -18.39 0.52 -1.13
CA TYR A 135 -17.20 -0.33 -1.27
C TYR A 135 -17.58 -1.81 -1.18
N GLN A 136 -18.38 -2.21 -0.18
CA GLN A 136 -18.89 -3.58 -0.07
C GLN A 136 -19.88 -4.00 -1.17
N ARG A 137 -20.29 -3.12 -2.07
CA ARG A 137 -21.21 -3.40 -3.19
C ARG A 137 -20.57 -3.23 -4.56
N ASN A 138 -19.25 -3.13 -4.66
CA ASN A 138 -18.54 -2.95 -5.95
C ASN A 138 -18.89 -1.62 -6.64
N ARG A 139 -19.28 -0.59 -5.87
CA ARG A 139 -19.57 0.74 -6.39
C ARG A 139 -18.37 1.66 -6.21
N SER A 140 -17.23 1.30 -6.79
CA SER A 140 -15.98 2.06 -6.66
C SER A 140 -16.15 3.55 -6.96
N HIS A 141 -16.86 3.89 -8.03
CA HIS A 141 -17.13 5.29 -8.41
C HIS A 141 -17.78 6.08 -7.27
N ALA A 142 -18.77 5.50 -6.59
CA ALA A 142 -19.48 6.14 -5.49
C ALA A 142 -18.59 6.34 -4.26
N VAL A 143 -17.60 5.47 -4.04
CA VAL A 143 -16.65 5.61 -2.93
C VAL A 143 -15.79 6.87 -3.10
N ASP A 144 -15.27 7.09 -4.31
CA ASP A 144 -14.42 8.25 -4.61
C ASP A 144 -15.22 9.54 -4.75
N GLU A 145 -16.46 9.48 -5.25
CA GLU A 145 -17.40 10.60 -5.21
C GLU A 145 -17.69 11.04 -3.77
N ASN A 146 -17.94 10.09 -2.87
CA ASN A 146 -18.15 10.38 -1.45
C ASN A 146 -16.88 10.96 -0.80
N ALA A 147 -15.68 10.48 -1.17
CA ALA A 147 -14.41 11.04 -0.71
C ALA A 147 -14.26 12.51 -1.13
N LEU A 148 -14.56 12.83 -2.38
CA LEU A 148 -14.56 14.22 -2.86
C LEU A 148 -15.60 15.08 -2.12
N TRP A 149 -16.81 14.57 -1.93
CA TRP A 149 -17.86 15.27 -1.21
C TRP A 149 -17.46 15.58 0.23
N GLU A 150 -16.90 14.61 0.95
CA GLU A 150 -16.47 14.79 2.34
C GLU A 150 -15.28 15.75 2.44
N ALA A 151 -14.37 15.75 1.45
CA ALA A 151 -13.28 16.71 1.36
C ALA A 151 -13.79 18.15 1.20
N VAL A 152 -14.72 18.37 0.27
CA VAL A 152 -15.34 19.69 0.04
C VAL A 152 -16.11 20.14 1.28
N LYS A 153 -16.92 19.25 1.86
CA LYS A 153 -17.67 19.53 3.09
C LYS A 153 -16.73 19.94 4.22
N SER A 154 -15.67 19.17 4.44
CA SER A 154 -14.73 19.42 5.53
C SER A 154 -13.95 20.71 5.35
N LEU A 155 -13.61 21.11 4.12
CA LEU A 155 -13.02 22.44 3.87
C LEU A 155 -14.02 23.57 4.11
N LYS A 156 -15.29 23.41 3.75
CA LYS A 156 -16.33 24.38 4.11
C LYS A 156 -16.47 24.52 5.62
N ASP A 157 -16.55 23.41 6.34
CA ASP A 157 -16.63 23.39 7.80
C ASP A 157 -15.39 24.02 8.45
N PHE A 158 -14.20 23.76 7.88
CA PHE A 158 -12.93 24.35 8.34
C PHE A 158 -12.91 25.88 8.19
N ASN A 159 -13.47 26.38 7.10
CA ASN A 159 -13.58 27.82 6.88
C ASN A 159 -14.75 28.43 7.68
N GLY A 160 -15.82 27.67 7.95
CA GLY A 160 -17.03 28.14 8.63
C GLY A 160 -17.96 28.94 7.72
N ASP A 161 -18.94 29.65 8.30
CA ASP A 161 -19.88 30.53 7.57
C ASP A 161 -19.23 31.83 7.06
N VAL A 162 -18.00 31.75 6.54
CA VAL A 162 -17.31 32.93 6.06
C VAL A 162 -18.12 33.58 4.96
N ARG A 163 -18.12 34.92 4.97
CA ARG A 163 -18.83 35.72 3.98
C ARG A 163 -18.53 35.22 2.57
N PRO A 164 -19.52 35.22 1.66
CA PRO A 164 -19.26 35.04 0.24
C PRO A 164 -18.07 35.92 -0.17
N ASN A 165 -17.05 35.31 -0.78
CA ASN A 165 -15.78 35.91 -1.23
C ASN A 165 -14.68 36.10 -0.19
N ALA A 166 -14.81 35.60 1.05
CA ALA A 166 -13.64 35.53 1.92
C ALA A 166 -12.59 34.55 1.35
N PRO A 167 -11.28 34.85 1.49
CA PRO A 167 -10.22 33.97 1.02
C PRO A 167 -10.32 32.59 1.66
N LEU A 168 -10.18 31.54 0.85
CA LEU A 168 -10.18 30.18 1.37
C LEU A 168 -8.92 29.91 2.19
N GLN A 169 -9.08 29.23 3.31
CA GLN A 169 -8.00 28.70 4.13
C GLN A 169 -7.94 27.18 3.97
N LEU A 170 -6.71 26.65 4.00
CA LEU A 170 -6.42 25.22 4.06
C LEU A 170 -5.78 24.88 5.41
N PRO A 171 -5.98 23.66 5.92
CA PRO A 171 -5.17 23.15 7.03
C PRO A 171 -3.70 23.06 6.61
N THR A 172 -2.78 22.95 7.57
CA THR A 172 -1.34 22.77 7.29
C THR A 172 -1.07 21.56 6.41
N VAL A 173 -1.79 20.45 6.64
CA VAL A 173 -1.78 19.27 5.76
C VAL A 173 -3.21 18.80 5.53
N MET A 174 -3.54 18.49 4.27
CA MET A 174 -4.77 17.81 3.89
C MET A 174 -4.45 16.53 3.13
N THR A 175 -5.15 15.45 3.45
CA THR A 175 -5.06 14.16 2.75
C THR A 175 -6.44 13.78 2.25
N ILE A 176 -6.55 13.43 0.96
CA ILE A 176 -7.75 12.87 0.35
C ILE A 176 -7.35 11.52 -0.23
N TYR A 177 -8.03 10.46 0.17
CA TYR A 177 -7.78 9.11 -0.32
C TYR A 177 -8.90 8.65 -1.25
N PHE A 178 -8.52 8.29 -2.48
CA PHE A 178 -9.41 7.71 -3.47
C PHE A 178 -9.11 6.22 -3.62
N SER A 179 -9.89 5.39 -2.93
CA SER A 179 -9.68 3.93 -2.87
C SER A 179 -10.35 3.17 -4.02
N GLY A 180 -11.18 3.82 -4.82
CA GLY A 180 -12.02 3.12 -5.79
C GLY A 180 -11.25 2.51 -6.96
N LEU A 181 -10.09 3.07 -7.35
CA LEU A 181 -9.26 2.54 -8.43
C LEU A 181 -8.77 1.12 -8.14
N ASP A 182 -8.16 0.92 -6.97
CA ASP A 182 -7.70 -0.38 -6.47
C ASP A 182 -8.81 -1.44 -6.56
N HIS A 183 -9.98 -1.09 -6.03
CA HIS A 183 -11.14 -1.96 -6.04
C HIS A 183 -11.67 -2.25 -7.45
N ALA A 184 -11.70 -1.26 -8.34
CA ALA A 184 -12.15 -1.44 -9.72
C ALA A 184 -11.21 -2.36 -10.52
N GLU A 185 -9.90 -2.28 -10.29
CA GLU A 185 -8.91 -3.12 -10.96
C GLU A 185 -9.00 -4.59 -10.52
N HIS A 186 -9.20 -4.85 -9.23
CA HIS A 186 -9.40 -6.20 -8.73
C HIS A 186 -10.61 -6.88 -9.38
N LEU A 187 -11.69 -6.12 -9.66
CA LEU A 187 -12.95 -6.65 -10.16
C LEU A 187 -13.03 -6.79 -11.70
N SER A 188 -12.07 -6.27 -12.45
CA SER A 188 -12.12 -6.27 -13.92
C SER A 188 -11.74 -7.64 -14.51
N PRO A 189 -12.67 -8.38 -15.15
CA PRO A 189 -12.46 -9.79 -15.48
C PRO A 189 -11.47 -10.07 -16.60
N GLU A 190 -11.42 -9.20 -17.62
CA GLU A 190 -10.72 -9.52 -18.88
C GLU A 190 -9.66 -8.49 -19.25
N THR A 191 -9.80 -7.22 -18.82
CA THR A 191 -8.85 -6.14 -19.16
C THR A 191 -8.62 -5.18 -17.98
N PRO A 192 -7.90 -5.61 -16.92
CA PRO A 192 -7.59 -4.75 -15.78
C PRO A 192 -6.93 -3.42 -16.19
N GLU A 193 -6.09 -3.42 -17.22
CA GLU A 193 -5.46 -2.21 -17.76
C GLU A 193 -6.47 -1.23 -18.39
N MET A 194 -7.47 -1.71 -19.13
CA MET A 194 -8.49 -0.84 -19.70
C MET A 194 -9.41 -0.28 -18.62
N ALA A 195 -9.81 -1.10 -17.65
CA ALA A 195 -10.57 -0.65 -16.49
C ALA A 195 -9.80 0.41 -15.69
N ARG A 196 -8.49 0.20 -15.46
CA ARG A 196 -7.59 1.21 -14.88
C ARG A 196 -7.63 2.52 -15.65
N LEU A 197 -7.44 2.48 -16.98
CA LEU A 197 -7.41 3.69 -17.81
C LEU A 197 -8.76 4.43 -17.82
N GLU A 198 -9.87 3.69 -17.83
CA GLU A 198 -11.21 4.27 -17.72
C GLU A 198 -11.42 4.93 -16.34
N TYR A 199 -11.03 4.23 -15.28
CA TYR A 199 -11.17 4.72 -13.92
C TYR A 199 -10.28 5.95 -13.64
N LEU A 200 -9.06 5.98 -14.20
CA LEU A 200 -8.17 7.14 -14.12
C LEU A 200 -8.79 8.40 -14.74
N LYS A 201 -9.62 8.29 -15.78
CA LYS A 201 -10.35 9.44 -16.33
C LYS A 201 -11.38 9.98 -15.33
N GLN A 202 -12.06 9.10 -14.62
CA GLN A 202 -13.00 9.52 -13.58
C GLN A 202 -12.27 10.20 -12.41
N LEU A 203 -11.11 9.68 -11.99
CA LEU A 203 -10.28 10.35 -10.99
C LEU A 203 -9.82 11.74 -11.48
N ASP A 204 -9.43 11.86 -12.76
CA ASP A 204 -9.09 13.14 -13.38
C ASP A 204 -10.26 14.14 -13.29
N ASP A 205 -11.49 13.68 -13.55
CA ASP A 205 -12.71 14.48 -13.44
C ASP A 205 -13.01 14.89 -11.99
N LEU A 206 -12.86 14.00 -11.01
CA LEU A 206 -13.06 14.32 -9.59
C LEU A 206 -12.04 15.36 -9.10
N ILE A 207 -10.78 15.23 -9.53
CA ILE A 207 -9.73 16.21 -9.24
C ILE A 207 -10.06 17.53 -9.95
N ALA A 208 -10.52 17.51 -11.19
CA ALA A 208 -10.94 18.71 -11.90
C ALA A 208 -12.07 19.45 -11.17
N LYS A 209 -13.08 18.73 -10.67
CA LYS A 209 -14.15 19.31 -9.85
C LYS A 209 -13.63 19.90 -8.55
N PHE A 210 -12.70 19.23 -7.87
CA PHE A 210 -12.09 19.76 -6.66
C PHE A 210 -11.29 21.05 -6.93
N MET A 211 -10.56 21.09 -8.05
CA MET A 211 -9.66 22.21 -8.35
C MET A 211 -10.40 23.39 -8.98
N ALA A 212 -11.18 23.16 -10.04
CA ALA A 212 -11.90 24.21 -10.76
C ALA A 212 -13.24 24.61 -10.12
N GLY A 213 -13.77 23.76 -9.21
CA GLY A 213 -15.10 23.93 -8.65
C GLY A 213 -16.18 23.20 -9.47
N ASP A 214 -17.31 22.94 -8.82
CA ASP A 214 -18.49 22.34 -9.44
C ASP A 214 -19.74 22.82 -8.68
N SER A 215 -20.82 23.13 -9.40
CA SER A 215 -22.10 23.48 -8.78
C SER A 215 -22.77 22.31 -8.03
N GLN A 216 -22.36 21.08 -8.31
CA GLN A 216 -22.96 19.83 -7.85
C GLN A 216 -21.88 18.78 -7.55
N ILE A 217 -21.21 18.95 -6.41
CA ILE A 217 -20.48 17.85 -5.78
C ILE A 217 -21.53 16.96 -5.11
N SER A 218 -21.67 15.74 -5.61
CA SER A 218 -22.69 14.79 -5.17
C SER A 218 -22.11 13.76 -4.20
N ARG A 219 -22.94 13.33 -3.26
CA ARG A 219 -22.74 12.15 -2.43
C ARG A 219 -23.72 11.07 -2.84
N THR A 220 -23.22 9.86 -3.01
CA THR A 220 -24.00 8.69 -3.38
C THR A 220 -24.32 7.87 -2.12
N HIS A 221 -25.59 7.88 -1.72
CA HIS A 221 -26.09 7.04 -0.63
C HIS A 221 -26.26 5.59 -1.08
N PHE A 222 -26.25 4.65 -0.14
CA PHE A 222 -26.57 3.27 -0.46
C PHE A 222 -28.07 3.08 -0.63
N ASP A 223 -28.45 2.21 -1.57
CA ASP A 223 -29.85 1.84 -1.77
C ASP A 223 -30.31 0.92 -0.62
N THR A 224 -31.11 1.43 0.30
CA THR A 224 -31.95 0.57 1.15
C THR A 224 -33.22 0.21 0.39
N PRO A 225 -33.83 -0.97 0.65
CA PRO A 225 -35.15 -1.29 0.13
C PRO A 225 -36.24 -0.27 0.51
N ALA A 226 -35.98 0.58 1.53
CA ALA A 226 -36.89 1.60 2.03
C ALA A 226 -36.56 3.03 1.56
N SER A 227 -35.41 3.26 0.93
CA SER A 227 -35.00 4.57 0.41
C SER A 227 -35.38 4.66 -1.07
N GLU A 228 -35.97 5.77 -1.48
CA GLU A 228 -36.16 6.06 -2.90
C GLU A 228 -34.79 6.07 -3.59
N PRO A 229 -34.60 5.31 -4.69
CA PRO A 229 -33.36 5.34 -5.46
C PRO A 229 -33.05 6.78 -5.90
N GLY A 230 -31.87 7.29 -5.55
CA GLY A 230 -31.35 8.54 -6.12
C GLY A 230 -31.48 9.81 -5.29
N MET A 231 -31.76 9.76 -3.98
CA MET A 231 -31.41 10.92 -3.14
C MET A 231 -29.88 11.02 -3.08
N ALA A 232 -29.31 12.04 -3.72
CA ALA A 232 -27.91 12.41 -3.60
C ALA A 232 -27.82 13.75 -2.86
N ASP A 233 -27.07 13.81 -1.77
CA ASP A 233 -26.74 15.09 -1.17
C ASP A 233 -25.82 15.85 -2.13
N THR A 234 -26.24 17.03 -2.56
CA THR A 234 -25.44 17.87 -3.46
C THR A 234 -24.97 19.12 -2.75
N MET A 235 -23.75 19.57 -3.09
CA MET A 235 -23.25 20.85 -2.64
C MET A 235 -22.46 21.56 -3.72
N SER A 236 -22.55 22.89 -3.75
CA SER A 236 -21.73 23.71 -4.63
C SER A 236 -20.32 23.90 -4.07
N TRP A 237 -19.32 23.87 -4.92
CA TRP A 237 -17.92 24.10 -4.58
C TRP A 237 -17.34 25.11 -5.55
N ARG A 238 -16.69 26.15 -5.03
CA ARG A 238 -16.15 27.22 -5.87
C ARG A 238 -14.79 26.89 -6.48
N GLY A 239 -14.17 25.77 -6.08
CA GLY A 239 -12.83 25.40 -6.51
C GLY A 239 -11.73 25.99 -5.63
N LEU A 240 -10.52 25.46 -5.80
CA LEU A 240 -9.29 26.05 -5.28
C LEU A 240 -8.61 26.96 -6.31
N GLN A 241 -8.85 26.74 -7.61
CA GLN A 241 -8.19 27.47 -8.68
C GLN A 241 -8.50 28.97 -8.59
N GLY A 242 -7.44 29.79 -8.54
CA GLY A 242 -7.55 31.24 -8.37
C GLY A 242 -7.62 31.71 -6.91
N GLU A 243 -7.72 30.80 -5.93
CA GLU A 243 -7.58 31.17 -4.52
C GLU A 243 -6.12 31.49 -4.18
N GLN A 244 -5.89 32.53 -3.37
CA GLN A 244 -4.53 32.91 -2.97
C GLN A 244 -3.78 31.79 -2.24
N VAL A 245 -4.50 30.92 -1.52
CA VAL A 245 -3.89 29.79 -0.80
C VAL A 245 -3.23 28.78 -1.75
N MET A 246 -3.69 28.69 -3.00
CA MET A 246 -3.09 27.82 -4.01
C MET A 246 -1.62 28.15 -4.26
N GLU A 247 -1.27 29.43 -4.35
CA GLU A 247 0.10 29.90 -4.63
C GLU A 247 1.12 29.46 -3.58
N ARG A 248 0.65 28.96 -2.43
CA ARG A 248 1.47 28.55 -1.29
C ARG A 248 1.29 27.08 -0.93
N THR A 249 0.57 26.32 -1.76
CA THR A 249 0.26 24.92 -1.51
C THR A 249 1.19 24.02 -2.31
N LEU A 250 1.89 23.12 -1.62
CA LEU A 250 2.56 21.98 -2.22
C LEU A 250 1.55 20.85 -2.33
N PHE A 251 1.37 20.35 -3.54
CA PHE A 251 0.56 19.17 -3.79
C PHE A 251 1.45 17.97 -4.07
N VAL A 252 1.02 16.82 -3.56
CA VAL A 252 1.69 15.55 -3.74
C VAL A 252 0.66 14.54 -4.25
N LEU A 253 0.86 14.05 -5.47
CA LEU A 253 0.11 12.94 -6.03
C LEU A 253 0.95 11.68 -5.94
N VAL A 254 0.39 10.64 -5.32
CA VAL A 254 1.09 9.40 -5.00
C VAL A 254 0.12 8.21 -4.97
N SER A 255 0.63 7.03 -5.22
CA SER A 255 -0.08 5.75 -5.03
C SER A 255 0.72 4.84 -4.10
N ASP A 256 0.03 3.96 -3.38
CA ASP A 256 0.58 2.93 -2.51
C ASP A 256 1.24 1.80 -3.27
N HIS A 257 0.66 1.36 -4.38
CA HIS A 257 1.21 0.27 -5.17
C HIS A 257 0.66 0.25 -6.60
N GLY A 258 1.32 -0.52 -7.45
CA GLY A 258 0.78 -0.92 -8.74
C GLY A 258 -0.06 -2.20 -8.62
N HIS A 259 -0.25 -2.88 -9.75
CA HIS A 259 -1.13 -4.04 -9.88
C HIS A 259 -0.66 -4.94 -11.03
N THR A 260 -0.75 -6.25 -10.83
CA THR A 260 -0.45 -7.28 -11.83
C THR A 260 -1.68 -8.17 -12.02
N GLN A 261 -1.95 -8.57 -13.27
CA GLN A 261 -3.00 -9.54 -13.56
C GLN A 261 -2.66 -10.91 -12.94
N THR A 262 -3.66 -11.59 -12.38
CA THR A 262 -3.50 -12.89 -11.74
C THR A 262 -4.50 -13.90 -12.30
N LYS A 263 -4.20 -15.19 -12.13
CA LYS A 263 -5.13 -16.28 -12.42
C LYS A 263 -5.69 -16.77 -11.10
N TRP A 264 -6.91 -16.32 -10.79
CA TRP A 264 -7.57 -16.69 -9.55
C TRP A 264 -7.72 -18.21 -9.35
N THR A 265 -7.81 -18.99 -10.43
CA THR A 265 -7.87 -20.46 -10.39
C THR A 265 -6.60 -21.10 -9.84
N ASP A 266 -5.48 -20.38 -9.92
CA ASP A 266 -4.15 -20.87 -9.55
C ASP A 266 -3.72 -20.31 -8.19
N ALA A 267 -4.57 -19.48 -7.55
CA ALA A 267 -4.30 -18.86 -6.26
C ALA A 267 -4.09 -19.93 -5.18
N LEU A 268 -3.10 -19.71 -4.33
CA LEU A 268 -2.81 -20.56 -3.17
C LEU A 268 -3.40 -19.92 -1.91
N GLY A 269 -4.33 -20.64 -1.26
CA GLY A 269 -5.03 -20.19 -0.06
C GLY A 269 -4.45 -20.75 1.25
N ILE A 270 -5.05 -20.34 2.36
CA ILE A 270 -4.66 -20.85 3.69
C ILE A 270 -5.01 -22.35 3.87
N GLU A 271 -6.05 -22.82 3.18
CA GLU A 271 -6.49 -24.22 3.18
C GLU A 271 -5.47 -25.13 2.49
N ASP A 272 -4.92 -24.69 1.34
CA ASP A 272 -3.88 -25.45 0.63
C ASP A 272 -2.62 -25.55 1.51
N LEU A 273 -2.23 -24.45 2.16
CA LEU A 273 -1.12 -24.45 3.12
C LEU A 273 -1.39 -25.37 4.30
N LYS A 274 -2.61 -25.42 4.82
CA LYS A 274 -2.97 -26.33 5.92
C LYS A 274 -2.73 -27.78 5.51
N VAL A 275 -3.19 -28.20 4.33
CA VAL A 275 -2.94 -29.55 3.80
C VAL A 275 -1.44 -29.84 3.71
N ILE A 276 -0.65 -28.88 3.19
CA ILE A 276 0.81 -29.02 3.08
C ILE A 276 1.46 -29.19 4.46
N PHE A 277 1.06 -28.41 5.46
CA PHE A 277 1.62 -28.51 6.81
C PHE A 277 1.16 -29.76 7.56
N ASP A 278 -0.06 -30.24 7.31
CA ASP A 278 -0.54 -31.52 7.84
C ASP A 278 0.26 -32.70 7.26
N GLU A 279 0.56 -32.67 5.96
CA GLU A 279 1.45 -33.65 5.31
C GLU A 279 2.87 -33.60 5.85
N LEU A 280 3.44 -32.41 6.03
CA LEU A 280 4.76 -32.23 6.63
C LEU A 280 4.80 -32.79 8.06
N SER A 281 3.74 -32.54 8.84
CA SER A 281 3.60 -33.07 10.20
C SER A 281 3.57 -34.59 10.23
N ALA A 282 2.93 -35.22 9.24
CA ALA A 282 2.89 -36.69 9.14
C ALA A 282 4.23 -37.32 8.72
N LYS A 283 5.09 -36.56 8.04
CA LYS A 283 6.38 -37.01 7.48
C LYS A 283 7.60 -36.62 8.33
N SER A 284 7.41 -35.80 9.36
CA SER A 284 8.50 -35.30 10.21
C SER A 284 8.27 -35.64 11.67
N GLU A 285 9.33 -35.55 12.48
CA GLU A 285 9.25 -35.75 13.94
C GLU A 285 8.57 -34.57 14.67
N ARG A 286 8.27 -33.49 13.94
CA ARG A 286 7.72 -32.24 14.47
C ARG A 286 6.30 -32.04 13.95
N THR A 287 5.35 -31.87 14.85
CA THR A 287 4.02 -31.40 14.47
C THR A 287 4.06 -29.92 14.13
N TYR A 288 3.60 -29.57 12.93
CA TYR A 288 3.38 -28.19 12.49
C TYR A 288 1.88 -27.88 12.58
N THR A 289 1.53 -26.78 13.24
CA THR A 289 0.16 -26.32 13.38
C THR A 289 0.08 -24.91 12.84
N LEU A 290 -0.53 -24.80 11.67
CA LEU A 290 -0.79 -23.54 10.98
C LEU A 290 -1.96 -22.80 11.63
N GLU A 291 -1.78 -21.52 11.94
CA GLU A 291 -2.88 -20.65 12.34
C GLU A 291 -3.81 -20.43 11.14
N THR A 292 -5.08 -20.76 11.31
CA THR A 292 -6.12 -20.38 10.39
C THR A 292 -6.84 -19.16 10.95
N PRO A 293 -6.99 -18.07 10.19
CA PRO A 293 -7.79 -16.93 10.64
C PRO A 293 -9.17 -17.42 11.06
N THR A 294 -9.64 -16.99 12.24
CA THR A 294 -11.02 -17.25 12.64
C THR A 294 -11.90 -16.31 11.84
N PHE A 295 -12.28 -16.76 10.65
CA PHE A 295 -13.33 -16.09 9.90
C PHE A 295 -14.61 -16.14 10.72
N VAL A 296 -15.41 -15.08 10.65
CA VAL A 296 -16.72 -15.06 11.27
C VAL A 296 -17.62 -15.94 10.39
N ILE A 297 -17.59 -17.26 10.63
CA ILE A 297 -18.09 -18.37 9.78
C ILE A 297 -19.64 -18.38 9.57
N GLU A 298 -20.34 -17.31 9.89
CA GLU A 298 -21.65 -17.05 9.29
C GLU A 298 -21.69 -15.59 8.85
N GLU A 299 -21.65 -15.34 7.54
CA GLU A 299 -21.79 -14.02 6.90
C GLU A 299 -23.16 -13.35 7.15
N SER A 300 -23.91 -13.75 8.19
CA SER A 300 -25.11 -13.01 8.54
C SER A 300 -24.72 -11.57 8.88
N TRP A 301 -25.46 -10.62 8.33
CA TRP A 301 -25.36 -9.21 8.69
C TRP A 301 -25.22 -8.98 10.21
N PHE A 302 -25.87 -9.82 11.04
CA PHE A 302 -25.79 -9.78 12.50
C PHE A 302 -24.40 -10.07 13.08
N SER A 303 -23.60 -10.92 12.45
CA SER A 303 -22.25 -11.22 12.92
C SER A 303 -21.29 -10.06 12.67
N LYS A 304 -21.40 -9.40 11.51
CA LYS A 304 -20.70 -8.15 11.17
C LYS A 304 -21.12 -7.00 12.11
N VAL A 305 -22.41 -6.91 12.44
CA VAL A 305 -22.91 -5.92 13.41
C VAL A 305 -22.43 -6.22 14.84
N ARG A 306 -22.40 -7.49 15.28
CA ARG A 306 -21.84 -7.86 16.61
C ARG A 306 -20.36 -7.57 16.72
N ALA A 307 -19.59 -7.81 15.65
CA ALA A 307 -18.20 -7.44 15.55
C ALA A 307 -17.98 -5.93 15.76
N LEU A 308 -18.87 -5.11 15.17
CA LEU A 308 -18.93 -3.65 15.36
C LEU A 308 -19.11 -3.21 16.83
N PHE A 309 -19.73 -4.05 17.66
CA PHE A 309 -19.99 -3.76 19.08
C PHE A 309 -18.92 -4.34 20.04
N GLY A 310 -17.75 -4.75 19.54
CA GLY A 310 -16.57 -5.02 20.38
C GLY A 310 -16.61 -6.33 21.19
N PHE A 311 -17.49 -7.28 20.87
CA PHE A 311 -17.66 -8.52 21.63
C PHE A 311 -16.68 -9.66 21.30
N LEU A 312 -15.76 -9.47 20.35
CA LEU A 312 -14.80 -10.49 19.90
C LEU A 312 -13.37 -10.13 20.34
N HIS A 313 -12.67 -11.12 20.92
CA HIS A 313 -11.28 -10.97 21.36
C HIS A 313 -10.32 -10.69 20.20
N ASN A 314 -9.35 -9.82 20.46
CA ASN A 314 -8.41 -9.28 19.48
C ASN A 314 -7.31 -10.29 19.09
N GLY A 315 -7.41 -10.91 17.92
CA GLY A 315 -6.28 -11.47 17.14
C GLY A 315 -5.33 -12.46 17.83
N SER A 316 -5.70 -13.02 18.98
CA SER A 316 -4.86 -13.98 19.72
C SER A 316 -4.81 -15.30 18.96
N ILE A 317 -3.60 -15.85 18.80
CA ILE A 317 -3.40 -17.14 18.13
C ILE A 317 -3.66 -18.33 19.07
N SER A 318 -3.89 -19.51 18.50
CA SER A 318 -4.01 -20.73 19.29
C SER A 318 -2.69 -21.08 20.01
N PRO A 319 -2.72 -21.55 21.29
CA PRO A 319 -1.50 -21.94 22.00
C PRO A 319 -0.69 -23.08 21.35
N ARG A 320 -1.33 -23.86 20.46
CA ARG A 320 -0.69 -24.96 19.72
C ARG A 320 -0.04 -24.49 18.42
N THR A 321 -0.36 -23.29 17.96
CA THR A 321 0.16 -22.74 16.72
C THR A 321 1.67 -22.56 16.81
N ASN A 322 2.36 -23.04 15.78
CA ASN A 322 3.80 -22.86 15.61
C ASN A 322 4.19 -22.44 14.19
N VAL A 323 3.21 -22.25 13.30
CA VAL A 323 3.37 -21.61 11.99
C VAL A 323 2.22 -20.63 11.79
N ILE A 324 2.52 -19.44 11.30
CA ILE A 324 1.52 -18.46 10.84
C ILE A 324 1.86 -18.07 9.41
N ALA A 325 0.86 -18.06 8.53
CA ALA A 325 1.01 -17.57 7.16
C ALA A 325 0.36 -16.19 7.02
N ALA A 326 1.05 -15.30 6.32
CA ALA A 326 0.59 -13.99 5.91
C ALA A 326 0.56 -13.94 4.38
N LEU A 327 -0.64 -13.99 3.80
CA LEU A 327 -0.82 -14.01 2.34
C LEU A 327 -1.07 -12.58 1.87
N ASN A 328 -0.11 -11.98 1.19
CA ASN A 328 -0.17 -10.58 0.74
C ASN A 328 -0.12 -10.52 -0.79
N GLY A 329 -0.94 -11.34 -1.46
CA GLY A 329 -1.03 -11.40 -2.93
C GLY A 329 0.26 -11.92 -3.56
N GLY A 330 1.13 -11.02 -3.99
CA GLY A 330 2.42 -11.36 -4.61
C GLY A 330 3.46 -11.94 -3.67
N ALA A 331 3.21 -11.96 -2.35
CA ALA A 331 4.14 -12.51 -1.37
C ALA A 331 3.43 -13.35 -0.30
N LEU A 332 3.96 -14.53 -0.02
CA LEU A 332 3.61 -15.36 1.13
C LEU A 332 4.70 -15.20 2.19
N GLY A 333 4.34 -14.63 3.34
CA GLY A 333 5.19 -14.59 4.53
C GLY A 333 4.88 -15.74 5.48
N LEU A 334 5.90 -16.44 5.96
CA LEU A 334 5.77 -17.46 7.01
C LEU A 334 6.46 -16.99 8.29
N TYR A 335 5.76 -17.13 9.41
CA TYR A 335 6.31 -16.97 10.76
C TYR A 335 6.43 -18.34 11.39
N VAL A 336 7.63 -18.72 11.81
CA VAL A 336 7.93 -20.04 12.34
C VAL A 336 8.39 -19.92 13.79
N LYS A 337 7.61 -20.50 14.71
CA LYS A 337 8.04 -20.61 16.11
C LYS A 337 9.26 -21.54 16.16
N PRO A 338 10.37 -21.21 16.83
CA PRO A 338 11.50 -22.13 16.95
C PRO A 338 11.10 -23.43 17.64
N TYR A 339 11.75 -24.55 17.30
CA TYR A 339 11.50 -25.87 17.91
C TYR A 339 11.66 -25.80 19.43
N GLU A 340 12.72 -25.14 19.88
CA GLU A 340 12.99 -24.82 21.29
C GLU A 340 12.95 -23.29 21.43
N GLY A 341 11.81 -22.76 21.87
CA GLY A 341 11.68 -21.32 22.09
C GLY A 341 10.24 -20.81 22.12
N GLN A 342 10.12 -19.49 22.17
CA GLN A 342 8.87 -18.75 22.10
C GLN A 342 8.78 -17.94 20.81
N TRP A 343 7.62 -17.35 20.54
CA TRP A 343 7.41 -16.55 19.33
C TRP A 343 8.33 -15.31 19.24
N LYS A 344 8.86 -14.81 20.35
CA LYS A 344 9.85 -13.71 20.33
C LYS A 344 11.25 -14.13 19.86
N ASP A 345 11.53 -15.43 19.81
CA ASP A 345 12.85 -15.99 19.48
C ASP A 345 12.94 -16.31 17.98
N ASN A 346 14.10 -16.09 17.37
CA ASN A 346 14.29 -16.35 15.93
C ASN A 346 14.44 -17.85 15.64
N PRO A 347 13.83 -18.36 14.55
CA PRO A 347 14.02 -19.76 14.14
C PRO A 347 15.45 -19.99 13.64
N VAL A 348 16.00 -21.17 13.92
CA VAL A 348 17.32 -21.59 13.44
C VAL A 348 17.17 -22.13 12.02
N TYR A 349 17.88 -21.56 11.04
CA TYR A 349 17.70 -21.88 9.62
C TYR A 349 17.66 -23.39 9.31
N ASP A 350 18.74 -24.12 9.61
CA ASP A 350 18.87 -25.54 9.26
C ASP A 350 17.84 -26.43 9.97
N ARG A 351 17.50 -26.10 11.22
CA ARG A 351 16.63 -26.92 12.06
C ARG A 351 15.15 -26.61 11.85
N ASP A 352 14.81 -25.33 11.80
CA ASP A 352 13.43 -24.84 11.86
C ASP A 352 12.88 -24.48 10.47
N ILE A 353 13.72 -24.02 9.54
CA ILE A 353 13.29 -23.47 8.24
C ILE A 353 13.48 -24.45 7.09
N VAL A 354 14.66 -25.08 6.98
CA VAL A 354 14.98 -26.01 5.87
C VAL A 354 13.95 -27.14 5.71
N PRO A 355 13.48 -27.83 6.77
CA PRO A 355 12.45 -28.87 6.63
C PRO A 355 11.14 -28.35 6.04
N ILE A 356 10.72 -27.13 6.43
CA ILE A 356 9.52 -26.48 5.89
C ILE A 356 9.74 -26.17 4.41
N LEU A 357 10.86 -25.53 4.06
CA LEU A 357 11.16 -25.16 2.68
C LEU A 357 11.24 -26.36 1.74
N HIS A 358 11.93 -27.44 2.13
CA HIS A 358 12.03 -28.66 1.32
C HIS A 358 10.65 -29.21 0.97
N HIS A 359 9.79 -29.37 1.98
CA HIS A 359 8.47 -29.95 1.76
C HIS A 359 7.54 -29.00 1.01
N LEU A 360 7.48 -27.73 1.43
CA LEU A 360 6.62 -26.72 0.82
C LEU A 360 6.97 -26.53 -0.67
N LEU A 361 8.24 -26.29 -1.00
CA LEU A 361 8.67 -26.07 -2.38
C LEU A 361 8.44 -27.30 -3.25
N LEU A 362 8.68 -28.51 -2.72
CA LEU A 362 8.44 -29.74 -3.46
C LEU A 362 6.96 -29.90 -3.81
N THR A 363 6.08 -29.66 -2.84
CA THR A 363 4.64 -29.76 -3.06
C THR A 363 4.16 -28.68 -4.02
N LEU A 364 4.61 -27.43 -3.87
CA LEU A 364 4.23 -26.34 -4.78
C LEU A 364 4.69 -26.62 -6.22
N HIS A 365 5.93 -27.04 -6.44
CA HIS A 365 6.44 -27.35 -7.79
C HIS A 365 5.73 -28.53 -8.44
N LYS A 366 5.41 -29.60 -7.69
CA LYS A 366 4.61 -30.73 -8.20
C LYS A 366 3.23 -30.32 -8.70
N ASN A 367 2.67 -29.25 -8.14
CA ASN A 367 1.38 -28.70 -8.52
C ASN A 367 1.49 -27.53 -9.52
N GLY A 368 2.69 -27.25 -10.05
CA GLY A 368 2.91 -26.14 -10.99
C GLY A 368 2.87 -24.75 -10.35
N GLN A 369 2.86 -24.66 -9.02
CA GLN A 369 2.73 -23.44 -8.21
C GLN A 369 4.05 -23.04 -7.52
N GLY A 370 5.19 -23.51 -8.04
CA GLY A 370 6.50 -23.16 -7.49
C GLY A 370 6.75 -21.64 -7.50
N PRO A 371 7.29 -21.06 -6.41
CA PRO A 371 7.52 -19.62 -6.30
C PRO A 371 8.67 -19.14 -7.19
N GLU A 372 8.65 -17.86 -7.54
CA GLU A 372 9.70 -17.19 -8.32
C GLU A 372 11.00 -17.06 -7.53
N ALA A 373 10.88 -16.72 -6.25
CA ALA A 373 12.01 -16.55 -5.34
C ALA A 373 11.65 -16.95 -3.91
N VAL A 374 12.67 -17.32 -3.15
CA VAL A 374 12.58 -17.63 -1.73
C VAL A 374 13.57 -16.75 -0.98
N LEU A 375 13.11 -16.11 0.07
CA LEU A 375 13.89 -15.26 0.94
C LEU A 375 13.81 -15.78 2.37
N TYR A 376 14.92 -15.74 3.10
CA TYR A 376 15.00 -16.09 4.51
C TYR A 376 15.53 -14.91 5.32
N LYS A 377 14.94 -14.65 6.48
CA LYS A 377 15.37 -13.59 7.39
C LYS A 377 16.48 -14.09 8.32
N ASP A 378 17.71 -13.71 8.03
CA ASP A 378 18.86 -13.91 8.91
C ASP A 378 19.05 -12.68 9.82
N GLY A 379 18.58 -12.81 11.05
CA GLY A 379 18.61 -11.74 12.05
C GLY A 379 17.80 -10.51 11.63
N THR A 380 18.48 -9.51 11.07
CA THR A 380 17.88 -8.24 10.62
C THR A 380 17.92 -8.06 9.10
N ARG A 381 18.43 -9.05 8.34
CA ARG A 381 18.54 -9.01 6.87
C ARG A 381 17.73 -10.13 6.26
N TYR A 382 17.29 -9.94 5.03
CA TYR A 382 16.85 -11.04 4.19
C TYR A 382 18.03 -11.54 3.35
N MET A 383 18.06 -12.84 3.13
CA MET A 383 18.98 -13.57 2.29
C MET A 383 18.18 -14.26 1.20
N PHE A 384 18.72 -14.32 -0.02
CA PHE A 384 18.13 -15.09 -1.10
C PHE A 384 18.50 -16.56 -0.96
N VAL A 385 17.52 -17.46 -1.08
CA VAL A 385 17.73 -18.91 -0.98
C VAL A 385 17.61 -19.51 -2.38
N PRO A 386 18.73 -19.70 -3.10
CA PRO A 386 18.70 -20.40 -4.37
C PRO A 386 18.32 -21.88 -4.16
N TYR A 387 17.61 -22.46 -5.12
CA TYR A 387 17.23 -23.87 -5.07
C TYR A 387 17.05 -24.47 -6.46
N HIS A 388 17.14 -25.80 -6.54
CA HIS A 388 16.90 -26.56 -7.76
C HIS A 388 15.73 -27.55 -7.57
N TYR A 389 14.88 -27.68 -8.58
CA TYR A 389 13.82 -28.70 -8.65
C TYR A 389 14.08 -29.58 -9.87
N ASP A 390 14.32 -30.88 -9.65
CA ASP A 390 14.62 -31.85 -10.71
C ASP A 390 13.37 -32.62 -11.22
N GLY A 391 12.18 -32.27 -10.71
CA GLY A 391 10.93 -33.00 -10.95
C GLY A 391 10.53 -33.96 -9.81
N THR A 392 11.45 -34.29 -8.92
CA THR A 392 11.26 -35.27 -7.85
C THR A 392 11.73 -34.80 -6.48
N THR A 393 12.77 -33.97 -6.43
CA THR A 393 13.40 -33.45 -5.22
C THR A 393 13.65 -31.95 -5.30
N ILE A 394 13.78 -31.32 -4.13
CA ILE A 394 14.26 -29.94 -3.98
C ILE A 394 15.64 -30.01 -3.35
N ASP A 395 16.61 -29.35 -3.99
CA ASP A 395 17.95 -29.12 -3.44
C ASP A 395 18.09 -27.64 -3.10
N LEU A 396 18.15 -27.31 -1.80
CA LEU A 396 18.42 -25.94 -1.35
C LEU A 396 19.91 -25.67 -1.42
N LEU A 397 20.27 -24.63 -2.15
CA LEU A 397 21.63 -24.15 -2.24
C LEU A 397 21.92 -23.17 -1.09
N PRO A 398 23.20 -22.92 -0.75
CA PRO A 398 23.55 -21.98 0.30
C PRO A 398 22.90 -20.61 0.07
N ALA A 399 22.30 -20.05 1.13
CA ALA A 399 21.70 -18.72 1.06
C ALA A 399 22.78 -17.67 0.78
N VAL A 400 22.46 -16.70 -0.08
CA VAL A 400 23.38 -15.63 -0.50
C VAL A 400 22.81 -14.25 -0.13
N ASN A 401 23.69 -13.25 -0.08
CA ASN A 401 23.25 -11.88 0.19
C ASN A 401 22.38 -11.36 -0.96
N LEU A 402 21.52 -10.38 -0.68
CA LEU A 402 20.62 -9.82 -1.70
C LEU A 402 21.38 -9.20 -2.86
N GLU A 403 22.57 -8.66 -2.65
CA GLU A 403 23.48 -8.09 -3.66
C GLU A 403 23.88 -9.12 -4.74
N GLU A 404 23.92 -10.40 -4.37
CA GLU A 404 24.25 -11.53 -5.25
C GLU A 404 22.99 -12.16 -5.87
N SER A 405 21.80 -11.72 -5.46
CA SER A 405 20.53 -12.27 -5.92
C SER A 405 20.15 -11.75 -7.32
N PRO A 406 19.34 -12.52 -8.07
CA PRO A 406 18.79 -12.05 -9.36
C PRO A 406 17.79 -10.90 -9.19
N LEU A 407 17.36 -10.59 -7.96
CA LEU A 407 16.39 -9.55 -7.66
C LEU A 407 16.97 -8.12 -7.75
N ASN A 408 18.24 -7.95 -8.12
CA ASN A 408 18.82 -6.63 -8.40
C ASN A 408 18.67 -6.19 -9.87
N ALA A 409 17.93 -6.95 -10.68
CA ALA A 409 17.61 -6.58 -12.04
C ALA A 409 16.65 -5.38 -12.10
N ALA A 410 16.62 -4.69 -13.25
CA ALA A 410 15.71 -3.57 -13.50
C ALA A 410 14.22 -3.92 -13.37
N GLU A 411 13.89 -5.22 -13.43
CA GLU A 411 12.55 -5.76 -13.23
C GLU A 411 12.04 -5.61 -11.78
N TYR A 412 12.95 -5.44 -10.82
CA TYR A 412 12.64 -5.31 -9.39
C TYR A 412 13.20 -3.99 -8.85
N PRO A 413 12.49 -2.87 -9.08
CA PRO A 413 12.99 -1.54 -8.71
C PRO A 413 13.26 -1.47 -7.21
N MET A 414 14.48 -1.07 -6.87
CA MET A 414 14.94 -0.85 -5.49
C MET A 414 14.78 -2.08 -4.57
N ALA A 415 14.78 -3.30 -5.11
CA ALA A 415 14.47 -4.51 -4.36
C ALA A 415 15.32 -4.66 -3.09
N GLN A 416 16.64 -4.48 -3.20
CA GLN A 416 17.55 -4.56 -2.05
C GLN A 416 17.15 -3.57 -0.94
N ARG A 417 16.92 -2.29 -1.27
CA ARG A 417 16.51 -1.26 -0.28
C ARG A 417 15.18 -1.64 0.37
N ARG A 418 14.20 -2.08 -0.42
CA ARG A 418 12.85 -2.43 0.06
C ARG A 418 12.84 -3.67 0.96
N LEU A 419 13.59 -4.71 0.60
CA LEU A 419 13.76 -5.91 1.42
C LEU A 419 14.55 -5.63 2.69
N ASN A 420 15.60 -4.82 2.61
CA ASN A 420 16.35 -4.36 3.80
C ASN A 420 15.50 -3.51 4.75
N GLY A 421 14.47 -2.85 4.22
CA GLY A 421 13.48 -2.09 4.99
C GLY A 421 12.37 -2.94 5.61
N LEU A 422 12.16 -4.19 5.18
CA LEU A 422 11.09 -5.06 5.70
C LEU A 422 11.42 -5.61 7.11
N ALA A 423 12.68 -5.94 7.38
CA ALA A 423 13.11 -6.45 8.69
C ALA A 423 13.50 -5.30 9.63
N SER A 424 13.06 -5.37 10.89
CA SER A 424 13.46 -4.37 11.89
C SER A 424 14.96 -4.46 12.20
N ARG A 425 15.64 -3.33 12.17
CA ARG A 425 17.07 -3.19 12.50
C ARG A 425 17.34 -2.96 13.98
N VAL A 426 16.29 -2.69 14.76
CA VAL A 426 16.39 -2.42 16.20
C VAL A 426 15.84 -3.61 16.98
N SER A 427 16.57 -4.03 18.02
CA SER A 427 16.17 -5.18 18.84
C SER A 427 14.86 -4.92 19.57
N THR A 428 14.50 -3.66 19.84
CA THR A 428 13.23 -3.28 20.47
C THR A 428 12.07 -3.16 19.49
N GLY A 429 12.31 -3.38 18.19
CA GLY A 429 11.32 -3.19 17.15
C GLY A 429 10.11 -4.13 17.26
N PRO A 430 9.07 -3.86 16.45
CA PRO A 430 7.77 -4.56 16.50
C PRO A 430 7.83 -6.06 16.18
N GLN A 431 8.94 -6.56 15.60
CA GLN A 431 9.16 -7.98 15.24
C GLN A 431 8.03 -8.60 14.40
N SER A 432 7.48 -7.84 13.46
CA SER A 432 6.41 -8.27 12.56
C SER A 432 6.89 -8.73 11.18
N ALA A 433 8.19 -8.76 10.91
CA ALA A 433 8.71 -9.25 9.63
C ALA A 433 8.72 -10.79 9.59
N PRO A 434 8.21 -11.44 8.53
CA PRO A 434 8.17 -12.90 8.39
C PRO A 434 9.58 -13.51 8.33
N ASP A 435 9.74 -14.76 8.74
CA ASP A 435 11.04 -15.44 8.71
C ASP A 435 11.38 -15.97 7.32
N VAL A 436 10.36 -16.31 6.56
CA VAL A 436 10.48 -16.76 5.17
C VAL A 436 9.51 -15.97 4.32
N VAL A 437 9.94 -15.56 3.13
CA VAL A 437 9.06 -14.97 2.10
C VAL A 437 9.18 -15.78 0.82
N LEU A 438 8.04 -16.19 0.26
CA LEU A 438 7.93 -16.77 -1.07
C LEU A 438 7.32 -15.71 -1.99
N LEU A 439 7.98 -15.42 -3.10
CA LEU A 439 7.45 -14.52 -4.14
C LEU A 439 6.64 -15.33 -5.15
N ALA A 440 5.43 -14.86 -5.45
CA ALA A 440 4.53 -15.53 -6.38
C ALA A 440 5.09 -15.41 -7.82
N ASP A 441 5.11 -16.51 -8.57
CA ASP A 441 5.49 -16.48 -9.99
C ASP A 441 4.43 -15.76 -10.83
N ARG A 442 4.66 -14.46 -11.06
CA ARG A 442 3.74 -13.59 -11.81
C ARG A 442 3.68 -13.93 -13.29
N HIS A 443 4.70 -14.59 -13.85
CA HIS A 443 4.64 -15.09 -15.23
C HIS A 443 3.62 -16.22 -15.38
N LYS A 444 3.44 -17.03 -14.32
CA LYS A 444 2.39 -18.05 -14.27
C LYS A 444 1.01 -17.49 -13.90
N GLY A 445 0.96 -16.28 -13.35
CA GLY A 445 -0.25 -15.65 -12.81
C GLY A 445 -0.56 -16.06 -11.38
N LEU A 446 0.41 -16.63 -10.66
CA LEU A 446 0.24 -17.08 -9.28
C LEU A 446 -0.02 -15.90 -8.33
N THR A 447 -0.84 -16.14 -7.30
CA THR A 447 -1.05 -15.22 -6.18
C THR A 447 -1.35 -15.99 -4.89
N TYR A 448 -1.09 -15.38 -3.75
CA TYR A 448 -1.37 -15.91 -2.42
C TYR A 448 -2.54 -15.15 -1.80
N SER A 449 -3.65 -15.83 -1.53
CA SER A 449 -4.88 -15.16 -1.08
C SER A 449 -5.30 -15.60 0.32
N ASN A 450 -5.69 -14.64 1.18
CA ASN A 450 -6.29 -14.97 2.48
C ASN A 450 -7.75 -15.39 2.39
N LYS A 451 -8.37 -15.39 1.21
CA LYS A 451 -9.77 -15.79 1.10
C LYS A 451 -9.90 -17.27 1.44
N GLN A 452 -10.82 -17.57 2.36
CA GLN A 452 -11.30 -18.92 2.56
C GLN A 452 -11.75 -19.47 1.21
N ASP A 453 -11.25 -20.65 0.88
CA ASP A 453 -11.56 -21.30 -0.37
C ASP A 453 -13.08 -21.40 -0.58
N TRP A 454 -13.58 -20.67 -1.57
CA TRP A 454 -14.99 -20.66 -1.94
C TRP A 454 -15.49 -22.06 -2.35
N ARG A 455 -14.59 -22.98 -2.74
CA ARG A 455 -14.89 -24.41 -2.98
C ARG A 455 -15.46 -25.08 -1.72
N VAL A 456 -15.24 -24.50 -0.54
CA VAL A 456 -15.65 -25.04 0.77
C VAL A 456 -16.90 -24.33 1.33
N VAL A 457 -17.13 -23.05 1.01
CA VAL A 457 -18.10 -22.22 1.73
C VAL A 457 -19.44 -21.99 0.99
N GLU A 458 -19.52 -22.03 -0.35
CA GLU A 458 -20.79 -21.78 -1.06
C GLU A 458 -20.96 -22.52 -2.41
N PRO A 459 -22.21 -22.88 -2.81
CA PRO A 459 -22.50 -23.42 -4.14
C PRO A 459 -22.29 -22.35 -5.24
N LEU A 460 -21.06 -22.29 -5.76
CA LEU A 460 -20.69 -22.00 -7.15
C LEU A 460 -21.71 -21.19 -7.99
N ASN A 461 -21.79 -19.87 -7.80
CA ASN A 461 -22.26 -18.98 -8.86
C ASN A 461 -21.12 -18.07 -9.33
N VAL A 462 -20.38 -18.56 -10.31
CA VAL A 462 -19.25 -17.89 -10.96
C VAL A 462 -19.61 -16.53 -11.57
N GLU A 463 -20.89 -16.26 -11.87
CA GLU A 463 -21.35 -14.98 -12.41
C GLU A 463 -21.57 -13.91 -11.32
N LYS A 464 -21.64 -14.30 -10.05
CA LYS A 464 -21.93 -13.39 -8.92
C LYS A 464 -20.76 -13.18 -7.97
N HIS A 465 -19.69 -13.98 -8.08
CA HIS A 465 -18.59 -13.96 -7.11
C HIS A 465 -17.46 -13.01 -7.52
N ARG A 466 -16.91 -12.30 -6.51
CA ARG A 466 -15.74 -11.42 -6.61
C ARG A 466 -14.47 -12.22 -6.87
N HIS A 467 -14.25 -12.64 -8.10
CA HIS A 467 -12.94 -13.11 -8.50
C HIS A 467 -12.02 -11.90 -8.62
N PHE A 468 -10.89 -11.95 -7.91
CA PHE A 468 -9.85 -10.92 -8.11
C PHE A 468 -9.05 -11.36 -9.34
N HIS A 469 -9.11 -10.53 -10.38
CA HIS A 469 -8.46 -10.79 -11.66
C HIS A 469 -7.10 -10.10 -11.76
N SER A 470 -6.83 -9.21 -10.83
CA SER A 470 -5.54 -8.60 -10.58
C SER A 470 -5.27 -8.62 -9.09
N ASP A 471 -4.00 -8.52 -8.72
CA ASP A 471 -3.54 -8.44 -7.34
C ASP A 471 -2.23 -7.64 -7.31
N HIS A 472 -1.73 -7.39 -6.11
CA HIS A 472 -0.50 -6.64 -5.88
C HIS A 472 0.34 -7.31 -4.78
N GLY A 473 1.35 -6.65 -4.24
CA GLY A 473 2.22 -7.20 -3.19
C GLY A 473 3.56 -7.79 -3.63
N HIS A 474 3.82 -7.91 -4.93
CA HIS A 474 5.08 -8.45 -5.46
C HIS A 474 6.22 -7.41 -5.45
N LEU A 475 7.48 -7.85 -5.67
CA LEU A 475 8.65 -6.98 -5.85
C LEU A 475 8.80 -6.42 -7.28
N ASN A 476 8.04 -6.95 -8.24
CA ASN A 476 8.24 -6.60 -9.65
C ASN A 476 7.81 -5.15 -9.92
N ALA A 477 8.25 -4.60 -11.03
CA ALA A 477 7.95 -3.23 -11.41
C ALA A 477 6.44 -2.95 -11.53
N SER A 478 5.63 -3.91 -11.97
CA SER A 478 4.18 -3.75 -12.13
C SER A 478 3.45 -3.51 -10.82
N ASP A 479 3.86 -4.17 -9.73
CA ASP A 479 3.30 -3.97 -8.39
C ASP A 479 4.00 -2.82 -7.65
N SER A 480 5.25 -2.51 -8.02
CA SER A 480 6.12 -1.69 -7.19
C SER A 480 6.31 -0.25 -7.67
N LEU A 481 6.22 0.00 -8.97
CA LEU A 481 6.35 1.35 -9.50
C LEU A 481 5.06 2.13 -9.28
N VAL A 482 5.18 3.29 -8.66
CA VAL A 482 4.05 4.17 -8.33
C VAL A 482 4.36 5.59 -8.80
N PRO A 483 3.36 6.41 -9.15
CA PRO A 483 3.59 7.84 -9.33
C PRO A 483 4.04 8.47 -8.00
N ILE A 484 5.05 9.34 -8.07
CA ILE A 484 5.33 10.37 -7.08
C ILE A 484 5.51 11.68 -7.86
N ILE A 485 4.57 12.59 -7.69
CA ILE A 485 4.50 13.84 -8.45
C ILE A 485 4.29 14.99 -7.48
N PHE A 486 5.14 16.00 -7.56
CA PHE A 486 5.08 17.23 -6.77
C PHE A 486 4.72 18.40 -7.68
N TRP A 487 3.78 19.24 -7.26
CA TRP A 487 3.58 20.54 -7.92
C TRP A 487 3.28 21.62 -6.89
N VAL A 488 3.79 22.82 -7.14
CA VAL A 488 3.52 24.00 -6.31
C VAL A 488 2.46 24.83 -7.02
N GLY A 489 1.35 25.12 -6.34
CA GLY A 489 0.30 25.92 -6.95
C GLY A 489 0.79 27.32 -7.32
N GLY A 490 0.23 27.88 -8.39
CA GLY A 490 0.63 29.19 -8.93
C GLY A 490 1.86 29.16 -9.86
N TYR A 491 2.55 28.03 -10.00
CA TYR A 491 3.65 27.90 -10.97
C TYR A 491 3.11 27.80 -12.41
N GLU A 492 3.47 28.76 -13.26
CA GLU A 492 2.99 28.89 -14.66
C GLU A 492 4.11 28.69 -15.70
N GLY A 493 5.12 27.89 -15.36
CA GLY A 493 6.23 27.55 -16.26
C GLY A 493 5.75 26.91 -17.58
N ARG A 494 6.42 27.29 -18.67
CA ARG A 494 6.22 26.70 -20.01
C ARG A 494 7.31 25.73 -20.40
N ASP A 495 8.45 25.79 -19.72
CA ASP A 495 9.57 24.91 -19.96
C ASP A 495 9.37 23.59 -19.19
N PRO A 496 9.75 22.45 -19.77
CA PRO A 496 9.73 21.17 -19.07
C PRO A 496 10.56 21.23 -17.79
N LEU A 497 9.96 20.84 -16.67
CA LEU A 497 10.67 20.69 -15.41
C LEU A 497 11.47 19.38 -15.41
N GLY A 498 12.64 19.38 -14.76
CA GLY A 498 13.46 18.19 -14.60
C GLY A 498 12.72 17.05 -13.89
N THR A 499 13.20 15.81 -14.07
CA THR A 499 12.68 14.65 -13.33
C THR A 499 13.70 14.18 -12.31
N ILE A 500 13.21 13.65 -11.18
CA ILE A 500 14.03 12.91 -10.23
C ILE A 500 14.16 11.48 -10.78
N CYS A 501 15.37 10.93 -10.84
CA CYS A 501 15.59 9.61 -11.43
C CYS A 501 14.88 8.50 -10.65
N GLU A 502 15.10 8.47 -9.34
CA GLU A 502 14.63 7.41 -8.46
C GLU A 502 14.27 8.00 -7.09
N ALA A 503 13.18 7.52 -6.50
CA ALA A 503 12.79 7.81 -5.13
C ALA A 503 11.90 6.69 -4.61
N SER A 504 11.74 6.62 -3.28
CA SER A 504 10.77 5.73 -2.65
C SER A 504 9.66 6.51 -1.97
N ILE A 505 8.49 5.90 -1.78
CA ILE A 505 7.38 6.55 -1.06
C ILE A 505 7.75 6.97 0.37
N VAL A 506 8.75 6.34 1.00
CA VAL A 506 9.27 6.77 2.31
C VAL A 506 9.92 8.15 2.27
N ASP A 507 10.36 8.61 1.10
CA ASP A 507 10.97 9.92 0.90
C ASP A 507 9.91 11.05 0.90
N VAL A 508 8.61 10.74 0.83
CA VAL A 508 7.52 11.72 0.75
C VAL A 508 7.32 12.50 2.06
N THR A 509 7.16 11.82 3.21
CA THR A 509 7.00 12.51 4.51
C THR A 509 8.14 13.46 4.84
N PRO A 510 9.43 13.08 4.79
CA PRO A 510 10.51 14.03 5.07
C PRO A 510 10.54 15.19 4.05
N THR A 511 10.12 14.97 2.79
CA THR A 511 9.96 16.05 1.81
C THR A 511 8.88 17.06 2.22
N ILE A 512 7.71 16.58 2.65
CA ILE A 512 6.62 17.44 3.14
C ILE A 512 7.06 18.18 4.40
N LEU A 513 7.71 17.50 5.34
CA LEU A 513 8.20 18.11 6.59
C LEU A 513 9.26 19.18 6.31
N ASP A 514 10.16 18.96 5.36
CA ASP A 514 11.13 19.96 4.93
C ASP A 514 10.45 21.20 4.32
N ALA A 515 9.44 20.99 3.46
CA ALA A 515 8.66 22.09 2.89
C ALA A 515 7.92 22.91 3.97
N LEU A 516 7.55 22.29 5.09
CA LEU A 516 6.93 22.93 6.24
C LEU A 516 7.93 23.48 7.27
N GLY A 517 9.24 23.27 7.09
CA GLY A 517 10.27 23.65 8.08
C GLY A 517 10.30 22.77 9.34
N LEU A 518 9.74 21.56 9.26
CA LEU A 518 9.62 20.59 10.35
C LEU A 518 10.60 19.40 10.23
N LEU A 519 11.44 19.33 9.19
CA LEU A 519 12.42 18.25 9.00
C LEU A 519 13.33 18.01 10.23
N PRO A 520 13.81 19.03 10.97
CA PRO A 520 14.61 18.79 12.18
C PRO A 520 13.91 17.93 13.24
N LEU A 521 12.57 17.99 13.34
CA LEU A 521 11.81 17.14 14.26
C LEU A 521 11.87 15.66 13.85
N PHE A 522 11.81 15.40 12.54
CA PHE A 522 11.96 14.06 11.97
C PHE A 522 13.37 13.53 12.23
N ASP A 523 14.40 14.31 11.91
CA ASP A 523 15.80 13.90 12.09
C ASP A 523 16.14 13.54 13.54
N ILE A 524 15.65 14.34 14.50
CA ILE A 524 15.80 14.06 15.93
C ILE A 524 15.09 12.76 16.31
N THR A 525 13.85 12.58 15.87
CA THR A 525 13.06 11.37 16.19
C THR A 525 13.71 10.13 15.58
N MET A 526 14.27 10.24 14.37
CA MET A 526 14.83 9.14 13.60
C MET A 526 16.34 8.91 13.81
N GLN A 527 16.99 9.68 14.69
CA GLN A 527 18.41 9.53 15.02
C GLN A 527 18.81 8.09 15.45
N PRO A 528 17.97 7.32 16.19
CA PRO A 528 18.34 5.95 16.59
C PRO A 528 18.31 4.92 15.44
N TYR A 529 17.77 5.28 14.27
CA TYR A 529 17.57 4.37 13.16
C TYR A 529 18.63 4.57 12.07
N LEU A 530 18.93 3.48 11.35
CA LEU A 530 19.88 3.51 10.23
C LEU A 530 19.30 4.31 9.05
N GLU A 531 20.16 5.02 8.32
CA GLU A 531 19.77 5.82 7.15
C GLU A 531 19.00 5.00 6.09
N GLU A 532 19.38 3.73 5.88
CA GLU A 532 18.71 2.84 4.93
C GLU A 532 17.24 2.49 5.30
N THR A 533 16.84 2.74 6.55
CA THR A 533 15.49 2.41 7.06
C THR A 533 14.52 3.59 7.05
N LYS A 534 14.98 4.77 6.65
CA LYS A 534 14.19 6.01 6.59
C LYS A 534 14.29 6.67 5.22
N GLY A 535 13.34 7.54 4.93
CA GLY A 535 13.34 8.37 3.74
C GLY A 535 14.27 9.56 3.88
N THR A 536 14.61 10.17 2.75
CA THR A 536 15.36 11.43 2.68
C THR A 536 14.49 12.49 2.02
N SER A 537 14.58 13.74 2.47
CA SER A 537 13.89 14.86 1.83
C SER A 537 14.37 15.03 0.38
N LEU A 538 13.42 15.13 -0.55
CA LEU A 538 13.64 15.45 -1.96
C LEU A 538 13.58 16.96 -2.22
N LYS A 539 13.25 17.79 -1.21
CA LYS A 539 13.10 19.24 -1.38
C LYS A 539 14.33 19.92 -2.00
N PRO A 540 15.59 19.57 -1.66
CA PRO A 540 16.74 20.18 -2.33
C PRO A 540 16.73 19.98 -3.85
N LEU A 541 16.25 18.83 -4.33
CA LEU A 541 16.10 18.55 -5.77
C LEU A 541 14.94 19.36 -6.36
N LEU A 542 13.83 19.47 -5.62
CA LEU A 542 12.69 20.31 -6.03
C LEU A 542 13.10 21.77 -6.17
N ASP A 543 13.86 22.32 -5.23
CA ASP A 543 14.33 23.71 -5.27
C ASP A 543 15.25 23.96 -6.46
N VAL A 544 16.12 23.01 -6.80
CA VAL A 544 16.98 23.10 -7.99
C VAL A 544 16.14 23.14 -9.27
N ILE A 545 15.14 22.25 -9.37
CA ILE A 545 14.28 22.13 -10.55
C ILE A 545 13.40 23.38 -10.71
N LEU A 546 12.75 23.84 -9.63
CA LEU A 546 11.77 24.93 -9.67
C LEU A 546 12.41 26.31 -9.89
N ASN A 547 13.65 26.53 -9.41
CA ASN A 547 14.32 27.82 -9.56
C ASN A 547 15.09 27.97 -10.88
N HIS A 548 15.08 26.94 -11.75
CA HIS A 548 15.99 26.83 -12.90
C HIS A 548 17.44 27.19 -12.54
N ALA A 549 17.82 26.96 -11.28
CA ALA A 549 19.12 27.37 -10.79
C ALA A 549 20.16 26.56 -11.55
N ALA A 550 21.21 27.21 -12.05
CA ALA A 550 22.38 26.50 -12.55
C ALA A 550 22.87 25.61 -11.41
N SER A 551 22.57 24.31 -11.49
CA SER A 551 22.81 23.39 -10.39
C SER A 551 24.30 23.48 -10.04
N PRO A 552 24.68 23.85 -8.81
CA PRO A 552 26.05 23.62 -8.34
C PRO A 552 26.38 22.13 -8.37
N VAL A 553 25.34 21.29 -8.50
CA VAL A 553 25.33 19.84 -8.52
C VAL A 553 25.10 19.33 -9.95
N ALA A 554 25.80 19.88 -10.95
CA ALA A 554 25.85 19.31 -12.30
C ALA A 554 26.34 17.84 -12.35
N ASN A 555 26.80 17.31 -11.20
CA ASN A 555 27.17 15.92 -10.99
C ASN A 555 26.20 15.14 -10.06
N ASP A 556 25.03 15.66 -9.68
CA ASP A 556 24.08 14.85 -8.90
C ASP A 556 23.47 13.78 -9.80
N VAL A 557 23.81 12.52 -9.51
CA VAL A 557 23.38 11.32 -10.24
C VAL A 557 21.85 11.13 -10.16
N ARG A 558 21.14 11.92 -9.36
CA ARG A 558 19.71 11.78 -9.10
C ARG A 558 18.78 12.59 -10.01
N LEU A 559 19.30 13.45 -10.90
CA LEU A 559 18.48 14.18 -11.88
C LEU A 559 18.50 13.49 -13.24
N CYS A 560 17.30 13.24 -13.77
CA CYS A 560 17.10 12.62 -15.07
C CYS A 560 16.59 13.65 -16.08
N PRO A 561 16.69 13.36 -17.39
CA PRO A 561 16.06 14.21 -18.41
C PRO A 561 14.59 14.48 -18.05
N ALA A 562 14.13 15.71 -18.26
CA ALA A 562 12.75 16.15 -18.03
C ALA A 562 11.67 15.29 -18.73
N ARG A 563 12.11 14.53 -19.74
CA ARG A 563 11.27 13.79 -20.65
C ARG A 563 11.09 12.35 -20.18
N ILE A 564 9.84 11.97 -19.97
CA ILE A 564 9.44 10.58 -19.78
C ILE A 564 9.30 9.96 -21.17
N GLU A 565 10.26 9.10 -21.51
CA GLU A 565 10.26 8.40 -22.79
C GLU A 565 9.00 7.54 -22.93
N LYS A 566 8.43 7.53 -24.13
CA LYS A 566 7.37 6.58 -24.46
C LYS A 566 7.95 5.18 -24.25
N ARG A 567 7.31 4.33 -23.44
CA ARG A 567 7.69 2.92 -23.40
C ARG A 567 7.62 2.39 -24.84
N PRO A 568 8.66 1.70 -25.35
CA PRO A 568 8.61 1.13 -26.68
C PRO A 568 7.34 0.30 -26.82
N ASP A 569 6.57 0.52 -27.89
CA ASP A 569 5.26 -0.12 -28.13
C ASP A 569 5.34 -1.67 -28.28
N GLY A 570 6.50 -2.29 -27.99
CA GLY A 570 6.73 -3.74 -27.95
C GLY A 570 7.20 -4.31 -26.61
N LEU A 571 7.25 -3.51 -25.54
CA LEU A 571 7.44 -4.00 -24.16
C LEU A 571 6.11 -4.09 -23.38
N ALA A 572 5.03 -3.50 -23.90
CA ALA A 572 3.68 -3.83 -23.48
C ALA A 572 3.35 -5.24 -23.99
N ALA A 573 3.13 -6.17 -23.07
CA ALA A 573 3.10 -7.61 -23.29
C ALA A 573 4.45 -8.21 -23.71
N GLY A 574 5.36 -8.34 -22.75
CA GLY A 574 6.46 -9.29 -22.85
C GLY A 574 5.96 -10.63 -23.42
N ARG A 575 6.77 -11.18 -24.32
CA ARG A 575 6.66 -12.51 -24.92
C ARG A 575 5.97 -13.49 -23.96
N ARG A 576 4.80 -13.99 -24.37
CA ARG A 576 4.12 -15.13 -23.76
C ARG A 576 4.99 -16.37 -23.80
#